data_AF-A0AB33CUR8-F1
#
_entry.id   AF-A0AB33CUR8-F1
#
_cell.length_a   1.000
_cell.length_b   1.000
_cell.length_c   1.000
_cell.angle_alpha   90.00
_cell.angle_beta   90.00
_cell.angle_gamma   90.00
#
_symmetry.space_group_name_H-M   'P 1'
#
loop_
_entity.id
_entity.type
_entity.pdbx_description
1 polymer ?
#
loop_
_entity_poly.entity_id
_entity_poly.type
_entity_poly.pdbx_seq_one_letter_code
_entity_poly.pdbx_strand_id
1 'polypeptide(L)'
;MSNPRHRYQDEAGYILHTSAWRETSLICHAFTRNHGLVPMVAKGAKRPHSILRPALSVFQPLLLAWSGKNEVKTLTRADCAGIRPLKGRALMSAWYMNELLIRLLPREDPHPVLFDAYEEALVHLAQIPRPPVAGALRRFEWVLLTETGYGFDEATPDFNDPVGEPELRIRLRERLNSLLGRPLHTRSVLMQLQRY
;
A
#
# COMPACT_ATOMS: atom_id res chain seq x y z
N MET A 1 20.17 27.02 18.77
CA MET A 1 19.27 26.15 19.55
C MET A 1 18.31 25.48 18.57
N SER A 2 18.43 24.18 18.32
CA SER A 2 17.58 23.49 17.33
C SER A 2 16.18 23.28 17.90
N ASN A 3 15.20 23.94 17.30
CA ASN A 3 13.77 23.66 17.48
C ASN A 3 13.56 22.13 17.54
N PRO A 4 12.83 21.55 18.51
CA PRO A 4 12.62 20.11 18.56
C PRO A 4 11.84 19.71 17.31
N ARG A 5 12.59 19.32 16.28
CA ARG A 5 12.08 19.00 14.96
C ARG A 5 11.18 17.79 15.12
N HIS A 6 9.96 17.83 14.57
CA HIS A 6 9.16 16.64 14.33
C HIS A 6 10.07 15.59 13.69
N ARG A 7 10.44 14.60 14.50
CA ARG A 7 11.40 13.55 14.21
C ARG A 7 10.72 12.27 14.65
N TYR A 8 10.64 11.34 13.71
CA TYR A 8 10.05 10.04 13.89
C TYR A 8 11.18 9.03 13.73
N GLN A 9 11.22 8.01 14.57
CA GLN A 9 12.28 7.01 14.61
C GLN A 9 11.67 5.64 14.75
N ASP A 10 12.30 4.66 14.09
CA ASP A 10 11.93 3.24 14.18
C ASP A 10 10.45 2.97 13.89
N GLU A 11 9.89 3.75 12.97
CA GLU A 11 8.50 3.60 12.54
C GLU A 11 8.41 2.48 11.50
N ALA A 12 7.57 1.49 11.79
CA ALA A 12 7.31 0.37 10.88
C ALA A 12 6.66 0.87 9.58
N GLY A 13 7.23 0.47 8.44
CA GLY A 13 6.71 0.89 7.15
C GLY A 13 7.20 0.08 5.96
N TYR A 14 6.56 0.33 4.83
CA TYR A 14 6.92 -0.23 3.52
C TYR A 14 7.06 0.91 2.50
N ILE A 15 8.05 0.83 1.63
CA ILE A 15 8.08 1.67 0.44
C ILE A 15 7.08 1.12 -0.58
N LEU A 16 6.11 1.95 -0.95
CA LEU A 16 5.11 1.61 -1.96
C LEU A 16 5.59 1.95 -3.38
N HIS A 17 6.25 3.09 -3.53
CA HIS A 17 6.69 3.62 -4.81
C HIS A 17 7.86 4.59 -4.64
N THR A 18 8.75 4.66 -5.64
CA THR A 18 9.81 5.66 -5.71
C THR A 18 9.87 6.31 -7.08
N SER A 19 10.24 7.59 -7.13
CA SER A 19 10.44 8.34 -8.36
C SER A 19 11.67 9.24 -8.28
N ALA A 20 12.30 9.49 -9.44
CA ALA A 20 13.47 10.34 -9.52
C ALA A 20 13.16 11.79 -9.09
N TRP A 21 14.00 12.36 -8.23
CA TRP A 21 13.85 13.74 -7.77
C TRP A 21 15.19 14.46 -7.73
N ARG A 22 15.32 15.51 -8.56
CA ARG A 22 16.61 16.17 -8.80
C ARG A 22 17.68 15.17 -9.27
N GLU A 23 18.92 15.65 -9.33
CA GLU A 23 20.04 14.85 -9.83
C GLU A 23 20.33 13.63 -8.95
N THR A 24 20.35 13.80 -7.62
CA THR A 24 20.86 12.77 -6.69
C THR A 24 19.82 12.20 -5.72
N SER A 25 18.56 12.65 -5.75
CA SER A 25 17.55 12.27 -4.75
C SER A 25 16.38 11.48 -5.37
N LEU A 26 15.56 10.88 -4.50
CA LEU A 26 14.31 10.23 -4.88
C LEU A 26 13.17 10.80 -4.03
N ILE A 27 11.95 10.86 -4.58
CA ILE A 27 10.74 10.87 -3.77
C ILE A 27 10.35 9.41 -3.53
N CYS A 28 10.00 9.07 -2.30
CA CYS A 28 9.46 7.77 -1.92
C CYS A 28 8.13 7.96 -1.20
N HIS A 29 7.17 7.12 -1.51
CA HIS A 29 5.90 7.04 -0.81
C HIS A 29 5.97 5.84 0.12
N ALA A 30 5.95 6.09 1.43
CA ALA A 30 5.95 5.03 2.43
C ALA A 30 4.54 4.87 3.00
N PHE A 31 4.10 3.63 3.17
CA PHE A 31 2.96 3.31 4.03
C PHE A 31 3.50 2.89 5.39
N THR A 32 3.11 3.62 6.43
CA THR A 32 3.60 3.46 7.79
C THR A 32 2.45 3.12 8.72
N ARG A 33 2.71 2.26 9.70
CA ARG A 33 1.65 1.75 10.57
C ARG A 33 0.96 2.86 11.37
N ASN A 34 1.75 3.78 11.91
CA ASN A 34 1.28 4.81 12.84
C ASN A 34 1.06 6.18 12.20
N HIS A 35 1.48 6.37 10.94
CA HIS A 35 1.42 7.67 10.26
C HIS A 35 0.84 7.59 8.84
N GLY A 36 0.29 6.46 8.42
CA GLY A 36 -0.37 6.32 7.12
C GLY A 36 0.58 6.49 5.94
N LEU A 37 0.08 7.10 4.87
CA LEU A 37 0.89 7.42 3.69
C LEU A 37 1.74 8.67 3.92
N VAL A 38 3.06 8.49 3.96
CA VAL A 38 4.02 9.56 4.19
C VAL A 38 4.94 9.71 2.97
N PRO A 39 4.77 10.77 2.17
CA PRO A 39 5.72 11.12 1.11
C PRO A 39 7.02 11.67 1.72
N MET A 40 8.16 11.17 1.26
CA MET A 40 9.47 11.59 1.75
C MET A 40 10.47 11.78 0.63
N VAL A 41 11.36 12.76 0.78
CA VAL A 41 12.57 12.87 -0.04
C VAL A 41 13.71 12.08 0.58
N ALA A 42 14.27 11.13 -0.18
CA ALA A 42 15.48 10.42 0.14
C ALA A 42 16.67 11.14 -0.52
N LYS A 43 17.30 12.04 0.24
CA LYS A 43 18.39 12.89 -0.27
C LYS A 43 19.64 12.08 -0.56
N GLY A 44 20.22 12.24 -1.74
CA GLY A 44 21.43 11.53 -2.12
C GLY A 44 21.24 10.03 -2.41
N ALA A 45 19.99 9.52 -2.42
CA ALA A 45 19.68 8.11 -2.62
C ALA A 45 20.24 7.52 -3.93
N LYS A 46 20.48 8.33 -4.97
CA LYS A 46 21.03 7.88 -6.26
C LYS A 46 22.56 7.79 -6.28
N ARG A 47 23.26 8.27 -5.25
CA ARG A 47 24.73 8.24 -5.20
C ARG A 47 25.26 6.80 -5.13
N PRO A 48 26.43 6.50 -5.72
CA PRO A 48 26.99 5.13 -5.75
C PRO A 48 27.10 4.45 -4.38
N HIS A 49 27.46 5.19 -3.33
CA HIS A 49 27.64 4.67 -1.96
C HIS A 49 26.52 5.06 -0.99
N SER A 50 25.33 5.34 -1.51
CA SER A 50 24.18 5.69 -0.67
C SER A 50 23.66 4.48 0.11
N ILE A 51 23.66 4.59 1.44
CA ILE A 51 23.04 3.61 2.34
C ILE A 51 21.53 3.48 2.12
N LEU A 52 20.87 4.54 1.65
CA LEU A 52 19.43 4.55 1.41
C LEU A 52 19.05 3.81 0.13
N ARG A 53 19.97 3.69 -0.85
CA ARG A 53 19.65 3.11 -2.16
C ARG A 53 19.14 1.66 -2.08
N PRO A 54 19.81 0.73 -1.38
CA PRO A 54 19.32 -0.64 -1.26
C PRO A 54 18.10 -0.75 -0.32
N ALA A 55 18.00 0.12 0.68
CA ALA A 55 16.91 0.10 1.66
C ALA A 55 15.54 0.50 1.06
N LEU A 56 15.54 1.27 -0.03
CA LEU A 56 14.31 1.72 -0.71
C LEU A 56 13.69 0.65 -1.64
N SER A 57 13.98 -0.62 -1.39
CA SER A 57 13.33 -1.73 -2.10
C SER A 57 11.86 -1.85 -1.69
N VAL A 58 10.98 -2.03 -2.67
CA VAL A 58 9.55 -2.25 -2.41
C VAL A 58 9.32 -3.65 -1.80
N PHE A 59 8.20 -3.79 -1.09
CA PHE A 59 7.73 -5.04 -0.47
C PHE A 59 8.61 -5.62 0.65
N GLN A 60 9.65 -4.90 1.08
CA GLN A 60 10.44 -5.27 2.25
C GLN A 60 9.94 -4.49 3.47
N PRO A 61 9.78 -5.14 4.64
CA PRO A 61 9.48 -4.45 5.88
C PRO A 61 10.69 -3.59 6.30
N LEU A 62 10.43 -2.34 6.66
CA LEU A 62 11.45 -1.38 7.05
C LEU A 62 11.13 -0.74 8.40
N LEU A 63 12.18 -0.35 9.12
CA LEU A 63 12.14 0.65 10.17
C LEU A 63 12.61 1.98 9.57
N LEU A 64 11.70 2.96 9.55
CA LEU A 64 11.92 4.24 8.90
C LEU A 64 12.14 5.32 9.96
N ALA A 65 13.06 6.24 9.68
CA ALA A 65 13.19 7.47 10.44
C ALA A 65 13.17 8.67 9.49
N TRP A 66 12.39 9.69 9.84
CA TRP A 66 12.28 10.90 9.04
C TRP A 66 12.11 12.15 9.91
N SER A 67 12.22 13.31 9.26
CA SER A 67 11.98 14.59 9.91
C SER A 67 11.29 15.61 9.01
N GLY A 68 10.63 16.58 9.62
CA GLY A 68 10.01 17.72 8.95
C GLY A 68 8.50 17.83 9.23
N LYS A 69 7.97 19.04 9.01
CA LYS A 69 6.53 19.36 9.17
C LYS A 69 5.80 19.56 7.82
N ASN A 70 6.56 19.72 6.73
CA ASN A 70 6.02 19.95 5.39
C ASN A 70 5.29 18.71 4.87
N GLU A 71 4.53 18.85 3.77
CA GLU A 71 3.84 17.73 3.11
C GLU A 71 4.78 16.61 2.64
N VAL A 72 6.00 16.99 2.25
CA VAL A 72 7.07 16.04 1.91
C VAL A 72 8.12 16.08 3.01
N LYS A 73 8.26 14.97 3.74
CA LYS A 73 9.24 14.82 4.82
C LYS A 73 10.63 14.52 4.26
N THR A 74 11.66 14.57 5.08
CA THR A 74 13.01 14.11 4.70
C THR A 74 13.28 12.76 5.35
N LEU A 75 13.47 11.72 4.54
CA LEU A 75 13.91 10.40 5.00
C LEU A 75 15.35 10.50 5.49
N THR A 76 15.59 10.08 6.71
CA THR A 76 16.91 10.14 7.36
C THR A 76 17.52 8.76 7.58
N ARG A 77 16.71 7.72 7.78
CA ARG A 77 17.15 6.33 7.94
C ARG A 77 16.08 5.37 7.40
N ALA A 78 16.53 4.27 6.83
CA ALA A 78 15.67 3.16 6.42
C ALA A 78 16.46 1.87 6.67
N ASP A 79 16.04 1.12 7.68
CA ASP A 79 16.69 -0.13 8.08
C ASP A 79 15.80 -1.32 7.71
N CYS A 80 16.41 -2.37 7.16
CA CYS A 80 15.68 -3.58 6.80
C CYS A 80 15.26 -4.35 8.06
N ALA A 81 13.96 -4.57 8.23
CA ALA A 81 13.40 -5.31 9.36
C ALA A 81 13.14 -6.80 9.04
N GLY A 82 13.42 -7.23 7.81
CA GLY A 82 13.23 -8.60 7.35
C GLY A 82 13.25 -8.70 5.83
N ILE A 83 13.42 -9.91 5.31
CA ILE A 83 13.46 -10.17 3.86
C ILE A 83 12.27 -11.02 3.45
N ARG A 84 11.51 -10.53 2.47
CA ARG A 84 10.34 -11.21 1.90
C ARG A 84 10.45 -11.25 0.38
N PRO A 85 11.02 -12.33 -0.18
CA PRO A 85 11.21 -12.42 -1.62
C PRO A 85 9.87 -12.76 -2.29
N LEU A 86 9.32 -11.80 -3.02
CA LEU A 86 8.18 -12.04 -3.92
C LEU A 86 8.68 -12.43 -5.31
N LYS A 87 8.01 -13.39 -5.94
CA LYS A 87 8.40 -13.92 -7.26
C LYS A 87 7.20 -14.10 -8.18
N GLY A 88 7.44 -14.01 -9.48
CA GLY A 88 6.45 -14.32 -10.52
C GLY A 88 5.17 -13.50 -10.36
N ARG A 89 4.01 -14.17 -10.44
CA ARG A 89 2.69 -13.53 -10.41
C ARG A 89 2.41 -12.76 -9.11
N ALA A 90 3.03 -13.12 -7.99
CA ALA A 90 2.87 -12.41 -6.71
C ALA A 90 3.30 -10.95 -6.78
N LEU A 91 4.29 -10.62 -7.63
CA LEU A 91 4.77 -9.25 -7.79
C LEU A 91 3.68 -8.34 -8.35
N MET A 92 2.93 -8.79 -9.36
CA MET A 92 1.84 -8.01 -9.95
C MET A 92 0.73 -7.76 -8.93
N SER A 93 0.40 -8.77 -8.12
CA SER A 93 -0.56 -8.64 -7.02
C SER A 93 -0.09 -7.63 -5.96
N ALA A 94 1.19 -7.66 -5.58
CA ALA A 94 1.75 -6.71 -4.62
C ALA A 94 1.79 -5.28 -5.16
N TRP A 95 2.14 -5.09 -6.44
CA TRP A 95 2.06 -3.78 -7.10
C TRP A 95 0.64 -3.23 -7.14
N TYR A 96 -0.34 -4.08 -7.42
CA TYR A 96 -1.75 -3.70 -7.37
C TYR A 96 -2.16 -3.21 -5.98
N MET A 97 -1.75 -3.90 -4.91
CA MET A 97 -2.01 -3.43 -3.53
C MET A 97 -1.37 -2.07 -3.26
N ASN A 98 -0.12 -1.85 -3.68
CA ASN A 98 0.54 -0.54 -3.52
C ASN A 98 -0.21 0.58 -4.25
N GLU A 99 -0.68 0.30 -5.47
CA GLU A 99 -1.44 1.26 -6.27
C GLU A 99 -2.78 1.61 -5.61
N LEU A 100 -3.49 0.61 -5.08
CA LEU A 100 -4.72 0.85 -4.32
C LEU A 100 -4.48 1.76 -3.12
N LEU A 101 -3.45 1.48 -2.31
CA LEU A 101 -3.10 2.31 -1.17
C LEU A 101 -2.82 3.76 -1.59
N ILE A 102 -1.96 3.96 -2.59
CA ILE A 102 -1.58 5.29 -3.08
C ILE A 102 -2.78 6.08 -3.62
N ARG A 103 -3.73 5.41 -4.28
CA ARG A 103 -4.89 6.07 -4.91
C ARG A 103 -6.05 6.33 -3.96
N LEU A 104 -6.22 5.50 -2.94
CA LEU A 104 -7.43 5.49 -2.11
C LEU A 104 -7.21 6.08 -0.71
N LEU A 105 -5.97 6.08 -0.20
CA LEU A 105 -5.72 6.62 1.14
C LEU A 105 -5.33 8.11 1.09
N PRO A 106 -5.84 8.93 2.03
CA PRO A 106 -5.29 10.26 2.26
C PRO A 106 -3.86 10.19 2.83
N ARG A 107 -3.13 11.29 2.71
CA ARG A 107 -1.77 11.40 3.27
C ARG A 107 -1.84 11.63 4.77
N GLU A 108 -0.86 11.08 5.49
CA GLU A 108 -0.68 11.25 6.93
C GLU A 108 -1.90 10.84 7.80
N ASP A 109 -2.74 9.92 7.29
CA ASP A 109 -3.89 9.35 8.00
C ASP A 109 -3.61 7.89 8.40
N PRO A 110 -3.46 7.57 9.71
CA PRO A 110 -3.06 6.24 10.16
C PRO A 110 -4.16 5.18 9.96
N HIS A 111 -3.81 4.07 9.31
CA HIS A 111 -4.65 2.88 9.20
C HIS A 111 -3.89 1.62 9.69
N PRO A 112 -3.74 1.42 11.01
CA PRO A 112 -2.94 0.31 11.55
C PRO A 112 -3.53 -1.07 11.22
N VAL A 113 -4.86 -1.21 11.19
CA VAL A 113 -5.52 -2.48 10.81
C VAL A 113 -5.25 -2.81 9.34
N LEU A 114 -5.37 -1.83 8.45
CA LEU A 114 -5.03 -1.99 7.04
C LEU A 114 -3.54 -2.26 6.82
N PHE A 115 -2.66 -1.66 7.64
CA PHE A 115 -1.23 -1.94 7.61
C PHE A 115 -0.94 -3.40 7.92
N ASP A 116 -1.54 -3.93 8.99
CA ASP A 116 -1.37 -5.33 9.39
C ASP A 116 -1.94 -6.27 8.30
N ALA A 117 -3.07 -5.93 7.69
CA ALA A 117 -3.64 -6.68 6.56
C ALA A 117 -2.77 -6.65 5.30
N TYR A 118 -2.13 -5.53 5.01
CA TYR A 118 -1.14 -5.42 3.91
C TYR A 118 0.08 -6.31 4.17
N GLU A 119 0.60 -6.30 5.40
CA GLU A 119 1.70 -7.16 5.81
C GLU A 119 1.33 -8.64 5.65
N GLU A 120 0.17 -9.06 6.15
CA GLU A 120 -0.32 -10.42 6.05
C GLU A 120 -0.50 -10.86 4.59
N ALA A 121 -1.03 -9.99 3.74
CA ALA A 121 -1.18 -10.27 2.32
C ALA A 121 0.19 -10.49 1.65
N LEU A 122 1.21 -9.68 1.97
CA LEU A 122 2.57 -9.90 1.48
C LEU A 122 3.16 -11.23 1.96
N VAL A 123 2.91 -11.66 3.20
CA VAL A 123 3.32 -12.98 3.71
C VAL A 123 2.70 -14.09 2.87
N HIS A 124 1.38 -14.04 2.65
CA HIS A 124 0.67 -15.04 1.88
C HIS A 124 1.14 -15.08 0.41
N LEU A 125 1.39 -13.93 -0.21
CA LEU A 125 1.91 -13.86 -1.57
C LEU A 125 3.33 -14.43 -1.70
N ALA A 126 4.14 -14.38 -0.64
CA ALA A 126 5.48 -14.99 -0.63
C ALA A 126 5.44 -16.53 -0.53
N GLN A 127 4.32 -17.12 -0.11
CA GLN A 127 4.17 -18.56 0.15
C GLN A 127 3.51 -19.35 -1.01
N ILE A 128 3.35 -18.75 -2.19
CA ILE A 128 2.78 -19.40 -3.40
C ILE A 128 3.41 -20.80 -3.61
N PRO A 129 2.60 -21.86 -3.87
CA PRO A 129 1.26 -21.80 -4.50
C PRO A 129 0.04 -21.83 -3.57
N ARG A 130 0.21 -21.95 -2.25
CA ARG A 130 -0.91 -21.96 -1.29
C ARG A 130 -0.64 -21.00 -0.10
N PRO A 131 -1.64 -20.21 0.34
CA PRO A 131 -3.02 -20.12 -0.16
C PRO A 131 -3.11 -19.48 -1.56
N PRO A 132 -4.26 -19.61 -2.27
CA PRO A 132 -4.43 -18.99 -3.57
C PRO A 132 -4.22 -17.46 -3.52
N VAL A 133 -3.51 -16.92 -4.50
CA VAL A 133 -3.22 -15.47 -4.64
C VAL A 133 -4.50 -14.63 -4.59
N ALA A 134 -5.58 -15.11 -5.22
CA ALA A 134 -6.86 -14.41 -5.25
C ALA A 134 -7.44 -14.21 -3.83
N GLY A 135 -7.42 -15.25 -2.99
CA GLY A 135 -7.95 -15.15 -1.62
C GLY A 135 -7.17 -14.15 -0.76
N ALA A 136 -5.83 -14.11 -0.89
CA ALA A 136 -5.01 -13.14 -0.17
C ALA A 136 -5.34 -11.69 -0.58
N LEU A 137 -5.49 -11.44 -1.88
CA LEU A 137 -5.88 -10.12 -2.39
C LEU A 137 -7.28 -9.72 -1.93
N ARG A 138 -8.26 -10.62 -1.99
CA ARG A 138 -9.63 -10.32 -1.58
C ARG A 138 -9.73 -9.96 -0.10
N ARG A 139 -8.98 -10.65 0.77
CA ARG A 139 -8.89 -10.29 2.21
C ARG A 139 -8.32 -8.88 2.41
N PHE A 140 -7.24 -8.53 1.71
CA PHE A 140 -6.70 -7.18 1.76
C PHE A 140 -7.70 -6.12 1.26
N GLU A 141 -8.33 -6.36 0.11
CA GLU A 141 -9.32 -5.46 -0.48
C GLU A 141 -10.54 -5.25 0.43
N TRP A 142 -10.98 -6.31 1.12
CA TRP A 142 -12.06 -6.24 2.10
C TRP A 142 -11.71 -5.29 3.25
N VAL A 143 -10.53 -5.45 3.85
CA VAL A 143 -10.06 -4.58 4.93
C VAL A 143 -9.90 -3.15 4.42
N LEU A 144 -9.30 -2.96 3.24
CA LEU A 144 -9.15 -1.63 2.63
C LEU A 144 -10.49 -0.93 2.46
N LEU A 145 -11.48 -1.60 1.87
CA LEU A 145 -12.80 -1.00 1.66
C LEU A 145 -13.48 -0.68 3.00
N THR A 146 -13.38 -1.58 3.97
CA THR A 146 -13.98 -1.39 5.30
C THR A 146 -13.35 -0.19 6.03
N GLU A 147 -12.03 -0.13 6.11
CA GLU A 147 -11.27 0.95 6.75
C GLU A 147 -11.44 2.31 6.05
N THR A 148 -11.76 2.31 4.76
CA THR A 148 -12.03 3.53 3.98
C THR A 148 -13.52 3.89 3.90
N GLY A 149 -14.39 3.13 4.57
CA GLY A 149 -15.84 3.40 4.65
C GLY A 149 -16.68 2.95 3.44
N TYR A 150 -16.06 2.35 2.43
CA TYR A 150 -16.75 1.83 1.24
C TYR A 150 -17.23 0.38 1.40
N GLY A 151 -16.63 -0.36 2.33
CA GLY A 151 -16.88 -1.78 2.62
C GLY A 151 -18.10 -1.99 3.50
N PHE A 152 -18.32 -3.25 3.87
CA PHE A 152 -19.44 -3.65 4.74
C PHE A 152 -18.99 -3.72 6.20
N ASP A 153 -19.92 -3.46 7.11
CA ASP A 153 -19.75 -3.74 8.54
C ASP A 153 -20.22 -5.17 8.85
N GLU A 154 -19.52 -6.14 8.25
CA GLU A 154 -19.82 -7.58 8.31
C GLU A 154 -18.53 -8.38 8.53
N ALA A 155 -18.68 -9.64 8.97
CA ALA A 155 -17.55 -10.54 9.07
C ALA A 155 -16.91 -10.80 7.69
N THR A 156 -15.59 -10.89 7.66
CA THR A 156 -14.84 -11.20 6.43
C THR A 156 -15.31 -12.54 5.85
N PRO A 157 -15.76 -12.59 4.59
CA PRO A 157 -16.13 -13.84 3.92
C PRO A 157 -14.95 -14.80 3.77
N ASP A 158 -15.22 -16.10 3.64
CA ASP A 158 -14.18 -17.04 3.21
C ASP A 158 -13.91 -16.89 1.70
N PHE A 159 -12.91 -16.09 1.36
CA PHE A 159 -12.49 -15.88 -0.02
C PHE A 159 -11.77 -17.08 -0.67
N ASN A 160 -11.65 -18.21 0.03
CA ASN A 160 -11.22 -19.46 -0.58
C ASN A 160 -12.41 -20.34 -1.00
N ASP A 161 -13.64 -19.98 -0.60
CA ASP A 161 -14.89 -20.61 -1.04
C ASP A 161 -15.54 -19.80 -2.19
N PRO A 162 -15.58 -20.33 -3.42
CA PRO A 162 -16.10 -19.60 -4.58
C PRO A 162 -17.62 -19.40 -4.57
N VAL A 163 -18.37 -20.11 -3.72
CA VAL A 163 -19.85 -20.10 -3.75
C VAL A 163 -20.42 -18.71 -3.48
N GLY A 164 -19.79 -17.94 -2.58
CA GLY A 164 -20.29 -16.61 -2.17
C GLY A 164 -19.83 -15.43 -3.03
N GLU A 165 -18.83 -15.60 -3.92
CA GLU A 165 -18.22 -14.48 -4.65
C GLU A 165 -19.20 -13.71 -5.55
N PRO A 166 -20.09 -14.36 -6.33
CA PRO A 166 -20.99 -13.65 -7.23
C PRO A 166 -21.95 -12.71 -6.50
N GLU A 167 -22.55 -13.19 -5.40
CA GLU A 167 -23.50 -12.41 -4.60
C GLU A 167 -22.81 -11.23 -3.92
N LEU A 168 -21.61 -11.47 -3.35
CA LEU A 168 -20.81 -10.42 -2.72
C LEU A 168 -20.48 -9.29 -3.70
N ARG A 169 -20.14 -9.63 -4.95
CA ARG A 169 -19.84 -8.65 -5.99
C ARG A 169 -21.05 -7.78 -6.35
N ILE A 170 -22.24 -8.38 -6.41
CA ILE A 170 -23.48 -7.64 -6.69
C ILE A 170 -23.75 -6.67 -5.53
N ARG A 171 -23.75 -7.17 -4.30
CA ARG A 171 -23.96 -6.36 -3.09
C ARG A 171 -22.97 -5.20 -3.01
N LEU A 172 -21.68 -5.46 -3.23
CA LEU A 172 -20.63 -4.42 -3.16
C LEU A 172 -20.87 -3.33 -4.22
N ARG A 173 -21.26 -3.71 -5.44
CA ARG A 173 -21.58 -2.75 -6.49
C ARG A 173 -22.80 -1.90 -6.12
N GLU A 174 -23.87 -2.49 -5.60
CA GLU A 174 -25.06 -1.76 -5.16
C GLU A 174 -24.73 -0.75 -4.06
N ARG A 175 -23.93 -1.18 -3.07
CA ARG A 175 -23.44 -0.30 -2.02
C ARG A 175 -22.63 0.87 -2.59
N LEU A 176 -21.67 0.61 -3.46
CA LEU A 176 -20.86 1.67 -4.08
C LEU A 176 -21.72 2.63 -4.91
N ASN A 177 -22.70 2.12 -5.65
CA ASN A 177 -23.63 2.96 -6.42
C ASN A 177 -24.46 3.87 -5.50
N SER A 178 -24.91 3.34 -4.36
CA SER A 178 -25.65 4.10 -3.35
C SER A 178 -24.77 5.20 -2.74
N LEU A 179 -23.54 4.87 -2.32
CA LEU A 179 -22.59 5.84 -1.75
C LEU A 179 -22.21 6.95 -2.74
N LEU A 180 -22.09 6.63 -4.02
CA LEU A 180 -21.72 7.59 -5.07
C LEU A 180 -22.92 8.37 -5.64
N GLY A 181 -24.16 7.98 -5.31
CA GLY A 181 -25.38 8.53 -5.90
C GLY A 181 -25.51 8.30 -7.41
N ARG A 182 -24.68 7.42 -7.99
CA ARG A 182 -24.64 7.10 -9.42
C ARG A 182 -24.03 5.72 -9.65
N PRO A 183 -24.36 5.04 -10.77
CA PRO A 183 -23.72 3.79 -11.11
C PRO A 183 -22.22 3.96 -11.39
N LEU A 184 -21.41 2.98 -10.97
CA LEU A 184 -20.00 2.91 -11.35
C LEU A 184 -19.83 2.83 -12.87
N HIS A 185 -18.96 3.67 -13.43
CA HIS A 185 -18.62 3.66 -14.86
C HIS A 185 -17.76 2.46 -15.31
N THR A 186 -17.60 1.42 -14.47
CA THR A 186 -16.67 0.30 -14.69
C THR A 186 -16.78 -0.31 -16.08
N ARG A 187 -18.01 -0.55 -16.57
CA ARG A 187 -18.22 -1.17 -17.90
C ARG A 187 -17.77 -0.24 -19.02
N SER A 188 -18.03 1.05 -18.91
CA SER A 188 -17.60 2.05 -19.90
C SER A 188 -16.07 2.16 -19.93
N VAL A 189 -15.43 2.22 -18.76
CA VAL A 189 -13.96 2.29 -18.64
C VAL A 189 -13.31 1.03 -19.21
N LEU A 190 -13.80 -0.17 -18.86
CA LEU A 190 -13.24 -1.43 -19.39
C LEU A 190 -13.38 -1.53 -20.91
N MET A 191 -14.53 -1.11 -21.46
CA MET A 191 -14.76 -1.09 -22.91
C MET A 191 -13.87 -0.07 -23.64
N GLN A 192 -13.48 1.02 -22.99
CA GLN A 192 -12.53 1.99 -23.54
C GLN A 192 -11.09 1.46 -23.51
N LEU A 193 -10.70 0.75 -22.45
CA LEU A 193 -9.37 0.16 -22.31
C LEU A 193 -9.10 -0.97 -23.33
N GLN A 194 -10.14 -1.69 -23.77
CA GLN A 194 -10.03 -2.73 -24.81
C GLN A 194 -9.77 -2.18 -26.24
N ARG A 195 -9.81 -0.86 -26.42
CA ARG A 195 -9.59 -0.20 -27.72
C ARG A 195 -8.14 0.27 -27.93
N TYR A 196 -7.26 0.03 -26.96
CA TYR A 196 -5.84 0.32 -26.98
C TYR A 196 -5.04 -0.96 -26.76
#